data_AF-A0A1B8FJV4-F1
#
_entry.id   AF-A0A1B8FJV4-F1
#
_cell.length_a   1.000
_cell.length_b   1.000
_cell.length_c   1.000
_cell.angle_alpha   90.00
_cell.angle_beta   90.00
_cell.angle_gamma   90.00
#
_symmetry.space_group_name_H-M   'P 1'
#
loop_
_entity.id
_entity.type
_entity.pdbx_description
1 polymer ?
#
loop_
_entity_poly.entity_id
_entity_poly.type
_entity_poly.pdbx_seq_one_letter_code
_entity_poly.pdbx_strand_id
1 'polypeptide(L)'
;MASRTQARLRKTFQYPDSDDDDTPEALDEEEQAHLITTLRLRNTATNTLYTRLFTTFPLLLTLAYLPPLSSAHGALPPLALTSLVASAWVMYAFPVGRTGWPWVDEWAGVAAATAAATAGGKGGKDRKGKGRAGDISPGDEGGPLRKWLVPLNAGLAGVILVAGLLGTGGGGVKLSVLPALALGVVVVVKVQMRGVERDVEELEGLRYGYKGA
;
A
#
# COMPACT_ATOMS: atom_id res chain seq x y z
N MET A 1 -20.74 59.56 14.75
CA MET A 1 -19.84 58.88 13.79
C MET A 1 -20.00 57.38 13.96
N ALA A 2 -20.66 56.70 13.01
CA ALA A 2 -20.95 55.26 13.10
C ALA A 2 -19.90 54.48 12.30
N SER A 3 -19.12 53.64 12.98
CA SER A 3 -18.15 52.74 12.35
C SER A 3 -18.85 51.47 11.88
N ARG A 4 -18.84 51.21 10.56
CA ARG A 4 -19.33 49.95 9.97
C ARG A 4 -18.23 48.89 10.07
N THR A 5 -18.46 47.87 10.88
CA THR A 5 -17.61 46.66 10.92
C THR A 5 -17.89 45.82 9.66
N GLN A 6 -17.00 45.90 8.67
CA GLN A 6 -17.04 45.04 7.49
C GLN A 6 -16.45 43.67 7.84
N ALA A 7 -17.30 42.69 8.15
CA ALA A 7 -16.91 41.30 8.25
C ALA A 7 -16.65 40.74 6.85
N ARG A 8 -15.38 40.66 6.46
CA ARG A 8 -14.94 40.11 5.18
C ARG A 8 -14.98 38.58 5.25
N LEU A 9 -16.15 38.01 4.98
CA LEU A 9 -16.33 36.57 4.71
C LEU A 9 -15.43 36.19 3.53
N ARG A 10 -14.39 35.39 3.78
CA ARG A 10 -13.64 34.73 2.71
C ARG A 10 -14.58 33.71 2.08
N LYS A 11 -15.13 34.06 0.91
CA LYS A 11 -15.70 33.11 -0.05
C LYS A 11 -14.65 32.04 -0.33
N THR A 12 -14.86 30.83 0.19
CA THR A 12 -14.00 29.68 -0.16
C THR A 12 -14.82 28.44 -0.52
N PHE A 13 -16.15 28.54 -0.60
CA PHE A 13 -16.99 27.52 -1.23
C PHE A 13 -18.14 28.25 -1.92
N GLN A 14 -17.92 28.68 -3.15
CA GLN A 14 -19.01 28.98 -4.05
C GLN A 14 -19.33 27.67 -4.74
N TYR A 15 -20.37 26.99 -4.26
CA TYR A 15 -21.01 25.94 -5.04
C TYR A 15 -21.69 26.62 -6.23
N PRO A 16 -21.64 26.04 -7.44
CA PRO A 16 -22.51 26.50 -8.52
C PRO A 16 -23.96 26.47 -8.02
N ASP A 17 -24.69 27.54 -8.34
CA ASP A 17 -26.07 27.73 -7.93
C ASP A 17 -26.89 26.50 -8.32
N SER A 18 -27.68 25.98 -7.37
CA SER A 18 -28.45 24.73 -7.48
C SER A 18 -29.67 24.84 -8.41
N ASP A 19 -29.66 25.82 -9.32
CA ASP A 19 -30.70 26.11 -10.30
C ASP A 19 -30.34 25.61 -11.72
N ASP A 20 -29.15 25.00 -11.90
CA ASP A 20 -28.94 24.10 -13.03
C ASP A 20 -29.47 22.71 -12.62
N ASP A 21 -30.43 22.19 -13.38
CA ASP A 21 -30.97 20.82 -13.35
C ASP A 21 -29.90 19.71 -13.53
N ASP A 22 -28.61 20.04 -13.42
CA ASP A 22 -27.48 19.13 -13.31
C ASP A 22 -27.38 18.57 -11.87
N THR A 23 -28.49 18.09 -11.32
CA THR A 23 -28.38 16.96 -10.38
C THR A 23 -27.64 15.87 -11.15
N PRO A 24 -26.54 15.29 -10.63
CA PRO A 24 -25.84 14.22 -11.35
C PRO A 24 -26.89 13.18 -11.70
N GLU A 25 -27.07 12.96 -13.01
CA GLU A 25 -28.06 12.04 -13.56
C GLU A 25 -27.96 10.77 -12.73
N ALA A 26 -29.06 10.42 -12.04
CA ALA A 26 -29.06 9.30 -11.12
C ALA A 26 -28.75 8.05 -11.94
N LEU A 27 -27.48 7.66 -11.95
CA LEU A 27 -26.97 6.49 -12.68
C LEU A 27 -27.90 5.33 -12.38
N ASP A 28 -28.43 4.71 -13.43
CA ASP A 28 -29.31 3.57 -13.24
C ASP A 28 -28.56 2.43 -12.50
N GLU A 29 -29.28 1.54 -11.85
CA GLU A 29 -28.65 0.48 -11.06
C GLU A 29 -27.79 -0.47 -11.90
N GLU A 30 -28.06 -0.58 -13.20
CA GLU A 30 -27.36 -1.45 -14.13
C GLU A 30 -26.01 -0.85 -14.54
N GLU A 31 -25.97 0.45 -14.84
CA GLU A 31 -24.79 1.26 -15.14
C GLU A 31 -23.87 1.36 -13.93
N GLN A 32 -24.41 1.57 -12.71
CA GLN A 32 -23.60 1.51 -11.49
C GLN A 32 -22.96 0.13 -11.30
N ALA A 33 -23.71 -0.95 -11.54
CA ALA A 33 -23.19 -2.31 -11.42
C ALA A 33 -22.09 -2.59 -12.47
N HIS A 34 -22.30 -2.11 -13.69
CA HIS A 34 -21.32 -2.21 -14.77
C HIS A 34 -20.05 -1.41 -14.46
N LEU A 35 -20.18 -0.19 -13.95
CA LEU A 35 -19.06 0.66 -13.53
C LEU A 35 -18.26 0.02 -12.39
N ILE A 36 -18.91 -0.43 -11.31
CA ILE A 36 -18.22 -1.08 -10.18
C ILE A 36 -17.48 -2.33 -10.64
N THR A 37 -18.10 -3.14 -11.50
CA THR A 37 -17.46 -4.33 -12.05
C THR A 37 -16.24 -3.98 -12.89
N THR A 38 -16.37 -2.95 -13.74
CA THR A 38 -15.28 -2.45 -14.57
C THR A 38 -14.15 -1.86 -13.73
N LEU A 39 -14.47 -1.10 -12.68
CA LEU A 39 -13.51 -0.55 -11.72
C LEU A 39 -12.77 -1.65 -10.97
N ARG A 40 -13.45 -2.73 -10.54
CA ARG A 40 -12.81 -3.90 -9.94
C ARG A 40 -11.87 -4.61 -10.92
N LEU A 41 -12.33 -4.85 -12.14
CA LEU A 41 -11.50 -5.49 -13.17
C LEU A 41 -10.25 -4.65 -13.45
N ARG A 42 -10.40 -3.33 -13.58
CA ARG A 42 -9.28 -2.40 -13.80
C ARG A 42 -8.36 -2.30 -12.60
N ASN A 43 -8.89 -2.20 -11.38
CA ASN A 43 -8.11 -2.14 -10.15
C ASN A 43 -7.28 -3.43 -9.98
N THR A 44 -7.92 -4.59 -10.09
CA THR A 44 -7.22 -5.87 -9.96
C THR A 44 -6.13 -6.05 -11.02
N ALA A 45 -6.40 -5.72 -12.30
CA ALA A 45 -5.40 -5.78 -13.36
C ALA A 45 -4.20 -4.87 -13.07
N THR A 46 -4.46 -3.63 -12.64
CA THR A 46 -3.43 -2.64 -12.28
C THR A 46 -2.59 -3.13 -11.09
N ASN A 47 -3.25 -3.66 -10.06
CA ASN A 47 -2.61 -4.18 -8.86
C ASN A 47 -1.65 -5.35 -9.18
N THR A 48 -2.00 -6.15 -10.18
CA THR A 48 -1.14 -7.27 -10.65
C THR A 48 0.07 -6.79 -11.40
N LEU A 49 -0.12 -5.80 -12.25
CA LEU A 49 0.98 -5.17 -12.98
C LEU A 49 1.97 -4.58 -11.97
N TYR A 50 1.49 -3.80 -11.00
CA TYR A 50 2.35 -3.24 -9.96
C TYR A 50 3.02 -4.34 -9.12
N THR A 51 2.30 -5.38 -8.70
CA THR A 51 2.89 -6.50 -7.97
C THR A 51 4.02 -7.13 -8.77
N ARG A 52 3.85 -7.36 -10.07
CA ARG A 52 4.88 -7.91 -10.93
C ARG A 52 6.09 -6.98 -11.06
N LEU A 53 5.87 -5.70 -11.39
CA LEU A 53 6.95 -4.72 -11.55
C LEU A 53 7.76 -4.55 -10.25
N PHE A 54 7.08 -4.34 -9.13
CA PHE A 54 7.73 -4.10 -7.85
C PHE A 54 8.27 -5.37 -7.19
N THR A 55 7.90 -6.57 -7.67
CA THR A 55 8.61 -7.82 -7.33
C THR A 55 9.89 -7.97 -8.15
N THR A 56 9.87 -7.59 -9.44
CA THR A 56 11.07 -7.63 -10.27
C THR A 56 12.12 -6.59 -9.86
N PHE A 57 11.70 -5.47 -9.25
CA PHE A 57 12.61 -4.41 -8.82
C PHE A 57 13.68 -4.88 -7.79
N PRO A 58 13.33 -5.48 -6.63
CA PRO A 58 14.32 -6.03 -5.72
C PRO A 58 15.13 -7.17 -6.33
N LEU A 59 14.53 -7.98 -7.21
CA LEU A 59 15.25 -9.02 -7.95
C LEU A 59 16.33 -8.46 -8.86
N LEU A 60 16.07 -7.36 -9.57
CA LEU A 60 17.08 -6.70 -10.40
C LEU A 60 18.22 -6.14 -9.54
N LEU A 61 17.93 -5.64 -8.33
CA LEU A 61 18.98 -5.19 -7.41
C LEU A 61 19.91 -6.32 -6.95
N THR A 62 19.46 -7.58 -6.97
CA THR A 62 20.34 -8.72 -6.62
C THR A 62 21.53 -8.84 -7.57
N LEU A 63 21.38 -8.44 -8.84
CA LEU A 63 22.45 -8.49 -9.84
C LEU A 63 23.65 -7.62 -9.44
N ALA A 64 23.41 -6.52 -8.72
CA ALA A 64 24.46 -5.63 -8.25
C ALA A 64 25.38 -6.29 -7.19
N TYR A 65 24.92 -7.36 -6.54
CA TYR A 65 25.68 -8.10 -5.53
C TYR A 65 26.37 -9.36 -6.06
N LEU A 66 26.16 -9.73 -7.33
CA LEU A 66 26.84 -10.88 -7.95
C LEU A 66 28.36 -10.69 -8.06
N PRO A 67 28.90 -9.54 -8.53
CA PRO A 67 30.37 -9.37 -8.63
C PRO A 67 31.08 -9.35 -7.26
N PRO A 68 30.56 -8.68 -6.21
CA PRO A 68 31.11 -8.80 -4.87
C PRO A 68 31.03 -10.21 -4.30
N LEU A 69 30.06 -11.03 -4.70
CA LEU A 69 29.91 -12.40 -4.19
C LEU A 69 31.09 -13.30 -4.60
N SER A 70 31.66 -13.10 -5.80
CA SER A 70 32.80 -13.89 -6.29
C SER A 70 34.15 -13.40 -5.75
N SER A 71 34.24 -12.15 -5.32
CA SER A 71 35.52 -11.49 -5.00
C SER A 71 35.68 -11.12 -3.53
N ALA A 72 34.59 -10.93 -2.79
CA ALA A 72 34.63 -10.47 -1.41
C ALA A 72 34.52 -11.64 -0.42
N HIS A 73 35.47 -11.70 0.52
CA HIS A 73 35.40 -12.58 1.69
C HIS A 73 34.63 -11.84 2.80
N GLY A 74 33.30 -11.95 2.81
CA GLY A 74 32.50 -11.26 3.81
C GLY A 74 31.03 -11.65 3.82
N ALA A 75 30.36 -11.43 4.95
CA ALA A 75 28.95 -11.77 5.13
C ALA A 75 27.98 -10.78 4.45
N LEU A 76 28.43 -9.60 4.00
CA LEU A 76 27.51 -8.58 3.46
C LEU A 76 26.79 -8.99 2.16
N PRO A 77 27.45 -9.52 1.11
CA PRO A 77 26.75 -9.91 -0.11
C PRO A 77 25.62 -10.94 0.12
N PRO A 78 25.82 -12.05 0.86
CA PRO A 78 24.72 -12.99 1.12
C PRO A 78 23.63 -12.39 2.03
N LEU A 79 23.96 -11.51 2.98
CA LEU A 79 22.96 -10.80 3.80
C LEU A 79 22.12 -9.82 2.96
N ALA A 80 22.72 -9.11 2.01
CA ALA A 80 22.00 -8.22 1.11
C ALA A 80 21.11 -9.00 0.13
N LEU A 81 21.61 -10.12 -0.43
CA LEU A 81 20.82 -10.99 -1.29
C LEU A 81 19.60 -11.56 -0.56
N THR A 82 19.79 -12.07 0.66
CA THR A 82 18.67 -12.58 1.47
C THR A 82 17.65 -11.47 1.78
N SER A 83 18.10 -10.25 2.09
CA SER A 83 17.20 -9.11 2.32
C SER A 83 16.40 -8.70 1.06
N LEU A 84 17.04 -8.71 -0.11
CA LEU A 84 16.38 -8.37 -1.38
C LEU A 84 15.40 -9.46 -1.83
N VAL A 85 15.77 -10.73 -1.69
CA VAL A 85 14.88 -11.87 -1.97
C VAL A 85 13.70 -11.87 -1.01
N ALA A 86 13.93 -11.59 0.28
CA ALA A 86 12.85 -11.42 1.26
C ALA A 86 11.92 -10.26 0.87
N SER A 87 12.45 -9.13 0.39
CA SER A 87 11.63 -8.00 -0.07
C SER A 87 10.78 -8.36 -1.30
N ALA A 88 11.35 -9.10 -2.27
CA ALA A 88 10.59 -9.61 -3.42
C ALA A 88 9.51 -10.60 -2.97
N TRP A 89 9.82 -11.48 -2.03
CA TRP A 89 8.85 -12.42 -1.46
C TRP A 89 7.72 -11.72 -0.71
N VAL A 90 8.00 -10.64 0.03
CA VAL A 90 6.95 -9.82 0.67
C VAL A 90 6.00 -9.26 -0.38
N MET A 91 6.53 -8.71 -1.47
CA MET A 91 5.71 -8.15 -2.53
C MET A 91 4.84 -9.23 -3.20
N TYR A 92 5.41 -10.40 -3.46
CA TYR A 92 4.74 -11.51 -4.15
C TYR A 92 3.72 -12.27 -3.28
N ALA A 93 4.09 -12.60 -2.05
CA ALA A 93 3.35 -13.56 -1.22
C ALA A 93 2.35 -12.93 -0.25
N PHE A 94 2.48 -11.63 0.06
CA PHE A 94 1.54 -10.96 0.98
C PHE A 94 0.37 -10.42 0.17
N PRO A 95 -0.88 -10.61 0.66
CA PRO A 95 -2.07 -10.06 0.02
C PRO A 95 -1.89 -8.57 -0.29
N VAL A 96 -2.50 -8.16 -1.40
CA VAL A 96 -2.59 -6.76 -1.77
C VAL A 96 -3.22 -5.97 -0.61
N GLY A 97 -2.61 -4.84 -0.27
CA GLY A 97 -3.01 -4.02 0.88
C GLY A 97 -2.49 -4.44 2.27
N ARG A 98 -1.81 -5.59 2.42
CA ARG A 98 -1.13 -5.97 3.68
C ARG A 98 0.37 -5.72 3.58
N THR A 99 0.88 -4.86 4.45
CA THR A 99 2.31 -4.52 4.51
C THR A 99 3.11 -5.58 5.26
N GLY A 100 2.46 -6.36 6.13
CA GLY A 100 3.14 -7.35 6.98
C GLY A 100 3.77 -6.73 8.24
N TRP A 101 3.55 -5.44 8.45
CA TRP A 101 3.86 -4.72 9.68
C TRP A 101 2.58 -4.53 10.48
N PRO A 102 2.39 -5.22 11.62
CA PRO A 102 1.13 -5.19 12.37
C PRO A 102 0.67 -3.77 12.72
N TRP A 103 1.60 -2.96 13.23
CA TRP A 103 1.42 -1.55 13.56
C TRP A 103 1.14 -0.63 12.37
N VAL A 104 1.73 -0.84 11.19
CA VAL A 104 1.40 -0.06 9.98
C VAL A 104 0.06 -0.48 9.43
N ASP A 105 -0.24 -1.78 9.48
CA ASP A 105 -1.53 -2.31 9.05
C ASP A 105 -2.66 -1.83 9.98
N GLU A 106 -2.39 -1.69 11.28
CA GLU A 106 -3.27 -1.12 12.31
C GLU A 106 -3.40 0.39 12.16
N TRP A 107 -2.31 1.14 12.02
CA TRP A 107 -2.35 2.60 11.80
C TRP A 107 -3.11 2.95 10.52
N ALA A 108 -2.83 2.24 9.42
CA ALA A 108 -3.59 2.39 8.18
C ALA A 108 -5.05 1.96 8.38
N GLY A 109 -5.32 0.98 9.25
CA GLY A 109 -6.64 0.59 9.70
C GLY A 109 -7.40 1.72 10.41
N VAL A 110 -6.77 2.30 11.43
CA VAL A 110 -7.29 3.37 12.27
C VAL A 110 -7.51 4.65 11.46
N ALA A 111 -6.53 5.06 10.65
CA ALA A 111 -6.66 6.23 9.76
C ALA A 111 -7.90 6.11 8.86
N ALA A 112 -8.17 4.91 8.35
CA ALA A 112 -9.37 4.64 7.56
C ALA A 112 -10.66 4.60 8.40
N ALA A 113 -10.64 4.05 9.62
CA ALA A 113 -11.79 4.07 10.51
C ALA A 113 -12.17 5.52 10.89
N THR A 114 -11.19 6.39 11.11
CA THR A 114 -11.42 7.82 11.34
C THR A 114 -11.99 8.52 10.10
N ALA A 115 -11.51 8.21 8.90
CA ALA A 115 -12.05 8.78 7.66
C ALA A 115 -13.51 8.36 7.42
N ALA A 116 -13.83 7.08 7.66
CA ALA A 116 -15.20 6.56 7.54
C ALA A 116 -16.17 7.16 8.59
N ALA A 117 -15.68 7.40 9.82
CA ALA A 117 -16.46 8.05 10.87
C ALA A 117 -16.81 9.51 10.52
N THR A 118 -15.91 10.24 9.84
CA THR A 118 -16.17 11.59 9.35
C THR A 118 -17.14 11.65 8.17
N ALA A 119 -17.29 10.55 7.41
CA ALA A 119 -18.19 10.45 6.26
C ALA A 119 -19.59 9.90 6.61
N GLY A 120 -19.90 9.65 7.89
CA GLY A 120 -21.22 9.17 8.33
C GLY A 120 -21.52 7.70 8.01
N GLY A 121 -20.56 6.93 7.49
CA GLY A 121 -20.72 5.52 7.16
C GLY A 121 -20.63 4.61 8.38
N LYS A 122 -21.65 3.78 8.62
CA LYS A 122 -21.58 2.68 9.60
C LYS A 122 -20.48 1.70 9.17
N GLY A 123 -19.41 1.64 9.96
CA GLY A 123 -18.23 0.79 9.73
C GLY A 123 -18.61 -0.66 9.43
N GLY A 124 -18.41 -1.05 8.17
CA GLY A 124 -18.55 -2.43 7.72
C GLY A 124 -17.48 -3.29 8.38
N LYS A 125 -17.92 -4.35 9.08
CA LYS A 125 -17.04 -5.41 9.59
C LYS A 125 -16.15 -5.92 8.46
N ASP A 126 -14.84 -5.96 8.73
CA ASP A 126 -13.78 -6.55 7.93
C ASP A 126 -14.25 -7.81 7.17
N ARG A 127 -14.64 -7.65 5.91
CA ARG A 127 -14.88 -8.81 5.03
C ARG A 127 -13.58 -9.12 4.32
N LYS A 128 -12.83 -10.03 4.95
CA LYS A 128 -11.79 -10.91 4.42
C LYS A 128 -11.58 -10.75 2.90
N GLY A 129 -10.63 -9.89 2.54
CA GLY A 129 -10.24 -9.65 1.15
C GLY A 129 -9.94 -10.97 0.45
N LYS A 130 -10.68 -11.23 -0.63
CA LYS A 130 -10.56 -12.46 -1.40
C LYS A 130 -9.24 -12.40 -2.19
N GLY A 131 -8.22 -13.11 -1.69
CA GLY A 131 -6.87 -13.13 -2.23
C GLY A 131 -6.83 -13.48 -3.72
N ARG A 132 -5.95 -12.82 -4.47
CA ARG A 132 -5.70 -13.10 -5.89
C ARG A 132 -4.76 -14.30 -6.05
N ALA A 133 -4.95 -15.01 -7.17
CA ALA A 133 -4.19 -16.15 -7.68
C ALA A 133 -2.71 -16.20 -7.25
N GLY A 134 -2.42 -17.13 -6.35
CA GLY A 134 -1.20 -17.20 -5.54
C GLY A 134 -1.51 -17.52 -4.07
N ASP A 135 -2.79 -17.51 -3.71
CA ASP A 135 -3.34 -17.83 -2.38
C ASP A 135 -2.89 -19.22 -1.90
N ILE A 136 -1.77 -19.25 -1.18
CA ILE A 136 -1.39 -20.36 -0.32
C ILE A 136 -2.44 -20.36 0.79
N SER A 137 -3.39 -21.29 0.67
CA SER A 137 -4.48 -21.65 1.57
C SER A 137 -4.92 -20.62 2.64
N PRO A 138 -6.22 -20.23 2.72
CA PRO A 138 -6.74 -19.29 3.72
C PRO A 138 -6.61 -19.73 5.21
N GLY A 139 -5.96 -20.87 5.48
CA GLY A 139 -5.51 -21.32 6.79
C GLY A 139 -4.11 -20.84 7.21
N ASP A 140 -3.34 -20.24 6.30
CA ASP A 140 -1.95 -19.77 6.53
C ASP A 140 -1.86 -18.26 6.86
N GLU A 141 -3.01 -17.60 7.10
CA GLU A 141 -3.11 -16.15 7.35
C GLU A 141 -2.37 -15.67 8.61
N GLY A 142 -1.88 -16.59 9.45
CA GLY A 142 -1.24 -16.30 10.74
C GLY A 142 0.13 -16.94 10.97
N GLY A 143 0.77 -17.52 9.94
CA GLY A 143 2.06 -18.19 10.11
C GLY A 143 3.12 -17.29 10.77
N PRO A 144 3.91 -17.76 11.77
CA PRO A 144 4.93 -16.96 12.45
C PRO A 144 5.89 -16.28 11.48
N LEU A 145 6.18 -16.95 10.35
CA LEU A 145 6.99 -16.41 9.29
C LEU A 145 6.40 -15.11 8.72
N ARG A 146 5.10 -15.04 8.42
CA ARG A 146 4.49 -13.81 7.86
C ARG A 146 4.54 -12.65 8.86
N LYS A 147 4.42 -12.93 10.16
CA LYS A 147 4.51 -11.92 11.23
C LYS A 147 5.91 -11.36 11.40
N TRP A 148 6.93 -12.21 11.32
CA TRP A 148 8.31 -11.83 11.63
C TRP A 148 9.17 -11.52 10.40
N LEU A 149 8.77 -11.93 9.20
CA LEU A 149 9.61 -11.79 8.00
C LEU A 149 9.88 -10.33 7.64
N VAL A 150 8.89 -9.43 7.69
CA VAL A 150 9.11 -8.02 7.38
C VAL A 150 9.91 -7.29 8.48
N PRO A 151 9.62 -7.47 9.79
CA PRO A 151 10.46 -6.92 10.86
C PRO A 151 11.91 -7.43 10.82
N LEU A 152 12.12 -8.73 10.59
CA LEU A 152 13.46 -9.32 10.49
C LEU A 152 14.20 -8.80 9.26
N ASN A 153 13.52 -8.70 8.11
CA ASN A 153 14.10 -8.13 6.90
C ASN A 153 14.45 -6.64 7.08
N ALA A 154 13.64 -5.89 7.83
CA ALA A 154 13.95 -4.50 8.18
C ALA A 154 15.16 -4.38 9.10
N GLY A 155 15.26 -5.24 10.13
CA GLY A 155 16.43 -5.32 10.99
C GLY A 155 17.70 -5.67 10.19
N LEU A 156 17.60 -6.64 9.29
CA LEU A 156 18.68 -7.04 8.39
C LEU A 156 19.14 -5.89 7.49
N ALA A 157 18.21 -5.21 6.81
CA ALA A 157 18.49 -4.06 5.98
C ALA A 157 19.14 -2.91 6.78
N GLY A 158 18.68 -2.68 8.02
CA GLY A 158 19.26 -1.71 8.94
C GLY A 158 20.71 -2.06 9.34
N VAL A 159 20.98 -3.32 9.69
CA VAL A 159 22.33 -3.79 10.01
C VAL A 159 23.27 -3.62 8.81
N ILE A 160 22.81 -3.97 7.61
CA ILE A 160 23.60 -3.79 6.38
C ILE A 160 23.92 -2.31 6.16
N LEU A 161 22.92 -1.43 6.27
CA LEU A 161 23.08 0.02 6.13
C LEU A 161 24.15 0.56 7.10
N VAL A 162 24.03 0.21 8.38
CA VAL A 162 24.97 0.60 9.43
C VAL A 162 26.38 0.05 9.14
N ALA A 163 26.51 -1.23 8.77
CA ALA A 163 27.80 -1.82 8.42
C ALA A 163 28.50 -1.10 7.25
N GLY A 164 27.73 -0.65 6.25
CA GLY A 164 28.29 0.15 5.16
C GLY A 164 28.70 1.56 5.59
N LEU A 165 27.95 2.21 6.50
CA LEU A 165 28.32 3.50 7.09
C LEU A 165 29.59 3.41 7.94
N LEU A 166 29.77 2.31 8.68
CA LEU A 166 30.98 2.05 9.45
C LEU A 166 32.17 1.56 8.59
N GLY A 167 31.96 1.32 7.29
CA GLY A 167 32.99 0.82 6.39
C GLY A 167 33.41 -0.63 6.63
N THR A 168 32.71 -1.37 7.50
CA THR A 168 33.04 -2.77 7.85
C THR A 168 32.60 -3.77 6.79
N GLY A 169 31.92 -3.30 5.74
CA GLY A 169 31.14 -4.12 4.83
C GLY A 169 31.76 -4.52 3.49
N GLY A 170 32.95 -4.05 3.14
CA GLY A 170 33.60 -4.34 1.84
C GLY A 170 32.92 -3.73 0.59
N GLY A 171 31.61 -3.48 0.60
CA GLY A 171 30.83 -2.91 -0.52
C GLY A 171 30.59 -1.39 -0.49
N GLY A 172 31.01 -0.72 0.57
CA GLY A 172 30.81 0.73 0.76
C GLY A 172 29.33 1.13 0.97
N VAL A 173 29.13 2.42 1.28
CA VAL A 173 27.79 2.98 1.60
C VAL A 173 26.79 2.81 0.45
N LYS A 174 27.25 2.89 -0.80
CA LYS A 174 26.37 2.79 -1.98
C LYS A 174 25.68 1.43 -2.06
N LEU A 175 26.40 0.34 -1.80
CA LEU A 175 25.82 -0.99 -1.80
C LEU A 175 25.08 -1.30 -0.50
N SER A 176 25.40 -0.67 0.64
CA SER A 176 24.66 -0.95 1.86
C SER A 176 23.26 -0.33 1.91
N VAL A 177 23.02 0.73 1.11
CA VAL A 177 21.75 1.46 1.08
C VAL A 177 20.66 0.76 0.25
N LEU A 178 21.04 -0.03 -0.77
CA LEU A 178 20.08 -0.63 -1.70
C LEU A 178 19.01 -1.52 -1.04
N PRO A 179 19.31 -2.41 -0.07
CA PRO A 179 18.29 -3.27 0.53
C PRO A 179 17.28 -2.48 1.37
N ALA A 180 17.75 -1.43 2.06
CA ALA A 180 16.89 -0.52 2.81
C ALA A 180 15.96 0.28 1.89
N LEU A 181 16.47 0.79 0.77
CA LEU A 181 15.65 1.47 -0.24
C LEU A 181 14.63 0.51 -0.87
N ALA A 182 15.05 -0.70 -1.23
CA ALA A 182 14.17 -1.70 -1.83
C ALA A 182 12.99 -2.04 -0.91
N LEU A 183 13.27 -2.28 0.36
CA LEU A 183 12.25 -2.53 1.36
C LEU A 183 11.31 -1.32 1.53
N GLY A 184 11.87 -0.11 1.60
CA GLY A 184 11.09 1.12 1.68
C GLY A 184 10.11 1.29 0.51
N VAL A 185 10.58 1.06 -0.72
CA VAL A 185 9.75 1.10 -1.93
C VAL A 185 8.63 0.07 -1.86
N VAL A 186 8.92 -1.18 -1.50
CA VAL A 186 7.91 -2.25 -1.39
C VAL A 186 6.82 -1.89 -0.38
N VAL A 187 7.18 -1.33 0.78
CA VAL A 187 6.22 -0.90 1.80
C VAL A 187 5.36 0.25 1.28
N VAL A 188 5.96 1.28 0.67
CA VAL A 188 5.24 2.44 0.12
C VAL A 188 4.24 2.02 -0.95
N VAL A 189 4.64 1.13 -1.87
CA VAL A 189 3.76 0.63 -2.93
C VAL A 189 2.57 -0.13 -2.33
N LYS A 190 2.81 -0.98 -1.33
CA LYS A 190 1.72 -1.72 -0.66
C LYS A 190 0.75 -0.79 0.08
N VAL A 191 1.25 0.29 0.68
CA VAL A 191 0.40 1.32 1.30
C VAL A 191 -0.48 2.01 0.24
N GLN A 192 0.09 2.37 -0.91
CA GLN A 192 -0.68 2.99 -2.01
C GLN A 192 -1.75 2.05 -2.58
N MET A 193 -1.41 0.78 -2.80
CA MET A 193 -2.38 -0.24 -3.26
C MET A 193 -3.56 -0.38 -2.29
N ARG A 194 -3.30 -0.31 -0.98
CA ARG A 194 -4.33 -0.37 0.05
C ARG A 194 -5.30 0.82 -0.03
N GLY A 195 -4.78 2.02 -0.30
CA GLY A 195 -5.61 3.22 -0.47
C GLY A 195 -6.60 3.03 -1.62
N VAL A 196 -6.10 2.62 -2.79
CA VAL A 196 -6.94 2.42 -3.99
C VAL A 196 -7.98 1.32 -3.80
N GLU A 197 -7.66 0.24 -3.10
CA GLU A 197 -8.63 -0.84 -2.81
C GLU A 197 -9.76 -0.38 -1.88
N ARG A 198 -9.46 0.54 -0.96
CA ARG A 198 -10.46 1.11 -0.06
C ARG A 198 -11.40 2.08 -0.72
N ASP A 199 -10.88 2.93 -1.61
CA ASP A 199 -11.72 3.86 -2.36
C ASP A 199 -12.80 3.09 -3.15
N VAL A 200 -12.43 1.91 -3.68
CA VAL A 200 -13.39 1.01 -4.34
C VAL A 200 -14.39 0.38 -3.36
N GLU A 201 -13.95 -0.02 -2.17
CA GLU A 201 -14.83 -0.57 -1.13
C GLU A 201 -15.84 0.47 -0.61
N GLU A 202 -15.45 1.74 -0.50
CA GLU A 202 -16.33 2.83 -0.09
C GLU A 202 -17.46 3.07 -1.10
N LEU A 203 -17.14 3.09 -2.39
CA LEU A 203 -18.12 3.21 -3.48
C LEU A 203 -19.13 2.04 -3.46
N GLU A 204 -18.70 0.85 -3.06
CA GLU A 204 -19.59 -0.29 -2.87
C GLU A 204 -20.49 -0.16 -1.63
N GLY A 205 -19.99 0.42 -0.55
CA GLY A 205 -20.76 0.69 0.66
C GLY A 205 -21.93 1.65 0.39
N LEU A 206 -21.68 2.69 -0.40
CA LEU A 206 -22.70 3.67 -0.80
C LEU A 206 -23.84 3.04 -1.61
N ARG A 207 -23.54 2.05 -2.47
CA ARG A 207 -24.54 1.24 -3.18
C ARG A 207 -25.49 0.48 -2.24
N TYR A 208 -24.96 -0.11 -1.16
CA TYR A 208 -25.80 -0.84 -0.19
C TYR A 208 -26.66 0.10 0.66
N GLY A 209 -26.17 1.31 0.94
CA GLY A 209 -26.95 2.36 1.59
C GLY A 209 -28.17 2.79 0.77
N TYR A 210 -28.04 2.84 -0.56
CA TYR A 210 -29.12 3.22 -1.46
C TYR A 210 -30.16 2.10 -1.70
N LYS A 211 -29.74 0.81 -1.71
CA LYS A 211 -30.69 -0.33 -1.83
C LYS A 211 -31.59 -0.56 -0.61
N GLY A 212 -31.31 0.09 0.53
CA GLY A 212 -32.03 -0.10 1.79
C GLY A 212 -32.84 1.10 2.26
N ALA A 213 -32.90 2.18 1.46
CA ALA A 213 -33.68 3.39 1.74
C ALA A 213 -34.92 3.44 0.84
#